data_AF-A0A524EX02-F1
#
_entry.id   AF-A0A524EX02-F1
#
_cell.length_a   1.000
_cell.length_b   1.000
_cell.length_c   1.000
_cell.angle_alpha   90.00
_cell.angle_beta   90.00
_cell.angle_gamma   90.00
#
_symmetry.space_group_name_H-M   'P 1'
#
loop_
_entity.id
_entity.type
_entity.pdbx_description
1 polymer ?
#
loop_
_entity_poly.entity_id
_entity_poly.type
_entity_poly.pdbx_seq_one_letter_code
_entity_poly.pdbx_strand_id
1 'polypeptide(L)'
;MTLAKKDAPKSFIPTFMVWIALCNVTAIFLAILWYIYFPGTFFFDAMISMIIVIAINVLSIILLYPVPIRDPIKPFLKSAIIWFVVISIIYIVLGAFIALIPGTIQLLGDLWFHWKLNKLTGKSD
;
A
#
# COMPACT_ATOMS: atom_id res chain seq x y z
N MET A 1 22.40 -24.50 0.56
CA MET A 1 21.31 -25.06 1.39
C MET A 1 20.11 -24.15 1.19
N THR A 2 19.10 -24.59 0.45
CA THR A 2 17.88 -23.82 0.16
C THR A 2 17.01 -23.78 1.40
N LEU A 3 17.17 -22.76 2.24
CA LEU A 3 16.27 -22.49 3.36
C LEU A 3 14.87 -22.25 2.78
N ALA A 4 14.03 -23.28 2.91
CA ALA A 4 12.64 -23.22 2.51
C ALA A 4 11.90 -22.27 3.44
N LYS A 5 10.84 -21.65 2.91
CA LYS A 5 9.81 -20.79 3.53
C LYS A 5 9.37 -21.12 4.99
N LYS A 6 9.72 -22.30 5.50
CA LYS A 6 9.63 -22.79 6.89
C LYS A 6 10.25 -21.84 7.93
N ASP A 7 11.24 -21.03 7.57
CA ASP A 7 12.01 -20.24 8.55
C ASP A 7 11.46 -18.82 8.79
N ALA A 8 10.44 -18.37 8.04
CA ALA A 8 9.77 -17.10 8.31
C ALA A 8 8.71 -17.29 9.43
N PRO A 9 8.59 -16.35 10.39
CA PRO A 9 7.58 -16.43 11.44
C PRO A 9 6.17 -16.57 10.85
N LYS A 10 5.33 -17.46 11.40
CA LYS A 10 3.96 -17.68 10.92
C LYS A 10 3.10 -16.40 10.90
N SER A 11 3.43 -15.43 11.75
CA SER A 11 2.78 -14.12 11.82
C SER A 11 3.21 -13.13 10.75
N PHE A 12 4.31 -13.37 10.02
CA PHE A 12 4.91 -12.39 9.11
C PHE A 12 3.96 -11.92 8.00
N ILE A 13 3.34 -12.87 7.29
CA ILE A 13 2.37 -12.57 6.21
C ILE A 13 1.10 -11.92 6.78
N PRO A 14 0.47 -12.43 7.86
CA PRO A 14 -0.64 -11.75 8.52
C PRO A 14 -0.33 -10.29 8.93
N THR A 15 0.82 -10.04 9.56
CA THR A 15 1.22 -8.68 9.97
C THR A 15 1.37 -7.75 8.77
N PHE A 16 1.95 -8.26 7.68
CA PHE A 16 2.07 -7.52 6.43
C PHE A 16 0.71 -7.13 5.83
N MET A 17 -0.23 -8.08 5.77
CA MET A 17 -1.57 -7.82 5.25
C MET A 17 -2.32 -6.80 6.11
N VAL A 18 -2.20 -6.87 7.43
CA VAL A 18 -2.80 -5.90 8.36
C VAL A 18 -2.19 -4.51 8.13
N TRP A 19 -0.87 -4.42 7.95
CA TRP A 19 -0.18 -3.15 7.67
C TRP A 19 -0.72 -2.47 6.41
N ILE A 20 -0.81 -3.20 5.30
CA ILE A 20 -1.37 -2.70 4.04
C ILE A 20 -2.81 -2.22 4.25
N ALA A 21 -3.65 -3.04 4.89
CA ALA A 21 -5.04 -2.69 5.13
C ALA A 21 -5.17 -1.39 5.93
N LEU A 22 -4.38 -1.23 6.99
CA LEU A 22 -4.37 -0.01 7.82
C LEU A 22 -3.91 1.22 7.03
N CYS A 23 -2.91 1.10 6.16
CA CYS A 23 -2.47 2.22 5.32
C CYS A 23 -3.59 2.68 4.37
N ASN A 24 -4.26 1.74 3.70
CA ASN A 24 -5.35 2.04 2.77
C ASN A 24 -6.58 2.62 3.49
N VAL A 25 -6.94 2.09 4.66
CA VAL A 25 -8.01 2.65 5.50
C VAL A 25 -7.66 4.07 5.95
N THR A 26 -6.41 4.30 6.35
CA THR A 26 -5.95 5.64 6.74
C THR A 26 -6.04 6.62 5.57
N ALA A 27 -5.67 6.21 4.35
CA ALA A 27 -5.81 7.03 3.15
C ALA A 27 -7.27 7.42 2.87
N ILE A 28 -8.21 6.48 3.05
CA ILE A 28 -9.66 6.73 2.92
C ILE A 28 -10.11 7.79 3.94
N PHE A 29 -9.76 7.61 5.22
CA PHE A 29 -10.11 8.57 6.27
C PHE A 29 -9.52 9.95 5.99
N LEU A 30 -8.25 10.03 5.61
CA LEU A 30 -7.60 11.29 5.28
C LEU A 30 -8.24 11.96 4.07
N ALA A 31 -8.64 11.21 3.04
CA ALA A 31 -9.33 11.76 1.88
C ALA A 31 -10.69 12.38 2.25
N ILE A 32 -11.46 11.71 3.13
CA ILE A 32 -12.75 12.22 3.62
C ILE A 32 -12.55 13.49 4.43
N LEU A 33 -11.60 13.49 5.38
CA LEU A 33 -11.31 14.67 6.19
C LEU A 33 -10.83 15.83 5.30
N TRP A 34 -9.97 15.56 4.33
CA TRP A 34 -9.45 16.59 3.43
C TRP A 34 -10.53 17.20 2.54
N TYR A 35 -11.46 16.37 2.05
CA TYR A 35 -12.65 16.84 1.34
C TYR A 35 -13.52 17.77 2.22
N ILE A 36 -13.75 17.41 3.48
CA ILE A 36 -14.60 18.19 4.39
C ILE A 36 -13.94 19.53 4.77
N TYR A 37 -12.65 19.52 5.11
CA TYR A 37 -11.97 20.68 5.69
C TYR A 37 -11.24 21.55 4.66
N PHE A 38 -10.79 20.98 3.54
CA PHE A 38 -9.95 21.66 2.55
C PHE A 38 -10.38 21.38 1.09
N PRO A 39 -11.68 21.49 0.73
CA PRO A 39 -12.16 21.13 -0.61
C PRO A 39 -11.52 21.96 -1.73
N GLY A 40 -11.15 23.22 -1.46
CA GLY A 40 -10.54 24.12 -2.46
C GLY A 40 -9.09 23.79 -2.81
N THR A 41 -8.49 22.77 -2.19
CA THR A 41 -7.11 22.34 -2.47
C THR A 41 -7.01 21.25 -3.54
N PHE A 42 -8.13 20.64 -3.92
CA PHE A 42 -8.19 19.71 -5.05
C PHE A 42 -8.10 20.45 -6.38
N PHE A 43 -7.46 19.84 -7.38
CA PHE A 43 -7.35 20.42 -8.72
C PHE A 43 -8.58 20.15 -9.59
N PHE A 44 -9.41 19.20 -9.18
CA PHE A 44 -10.69 18.87 -9.78
C PHE A 44 -11.80 19.00 -8.74
N ASP A 45 -13.04 18.69 -9.12
CA ASP A 45 -14.15 18.59 -8.18
C ASP A 45 -13.76 17.73 -6.97
N ALA A 46 -13.89 18.32 -5.77
CA ALA A 46 -13.38 17.73 -4.54
C ALA A 46 -14.13 16.44 -4.18
N MET A 47 -15.43 16.36 -4.48
CA MET A 47 -16.25 15.17 -4.22
C MET A 47 -15.83 14.03 -5.14
N ILE A 48 -15.69 14.30 -6.44
CA ILE A 48 -15.22 13.31 -7.42
C ILE A 48 -13.81 12.83 -7.06
N SER A 49 -12.91 13.76 -6.71
CA SER A 49 -11.53 13.45 -6.34
C SER A 49 -11.47 12.55 -5.10
N MET A 50 -12.26 12.86 -4.06
CA MET A 50 -12.40 12.02 -2.87
C MET A 50 -12.89 10.62 -3.23
N ILE A 51 -13.95 10.50 -4.05
CA ILE A 51 -14.50 9.20 -4.46
C ILE A 51 -13.44 8.36 -5.18
N ILE A 52 -12.65 8.97 -6.07
CA ILE A 52 -11.56 8.28 -6.78
C ILE A 52 -10.51 7.76 -5.80
N VAL A 53 -10.07 8.58 -4.84
CA VAL A 53 -9.10 8.15 -3.81
C VAL A 53 -9.66 6.99 -2.99
N ILE A 54 -10.94 7.06 -2.58
CA ILE A 54 -11.59 5.98 -1.85
C ILE A 54 -11.63 4.70 -2.70
N ALA A 55 -12.06 4.79 -3.96
CA ALA A 55 -12.15 3.65 -4.86
C ALA A 55 -10.79 2.96 -5.06
N ILE A 56 -9.71 3.72 -5.24
CA ILE A 56 -8.34 3.19 -5.38
C ILE A 56 -7.91 2.43 -4.14
N ASN A 57 -8.17 2.96 -2.93
CA ASN A 57 -7.76 2.32 -1.68
C ASN A 57 -8.60 1.08 -1.35
N VAL A 58 -9.91 1.12 -1.63
CA VAL A 58 -10.78 -0.07 -1.53
C VAL A 58 -10.32 -1.14 -2.51
N LEU A 59 -10.03 -0.78 -3.75
CA LEU A 59 -9.51 -1.70 -4.75
C LEU A 59 -8.16 -2.29 -4.32
N SER A 60 -7.27 -1.47 -3.75
CA SER A 60 -5.98 -1.92 -3.22
C SER A 60 -6.16 -2.95 -2.11
N ILE A 61 -7.11 -2.74 -1.19
CA ILE A 61 -7.46 -3.75 -0.19
C ILE A 61 -7.95 -5.02 -0.89
N ILE A 62 -8.94 -4.93 -1.79
CA ILE A 62 -9.53 -6.10 -2.47
C ILE A 62 -8.50 -6.87 -3.31
N LEU A 63 -7.55 -6.21 -3.96
CA LEU A 63 -6.55 -6.88 -4.80
C LEU A 63 -5.41 -7.48 -3.97
N LEU A 64 -5.12 -6.93 -2.79
CA LEU A 64 -4.01 -7.38 -1.93
C LEU A 64 -4.47 -8.39 -0.86
N TYR A 65 -5.76 -8.45 -0.52
CA TYR A 65 -6.31 -9.32 0.52
C TYR A 65 -6.60 -10.79 0.13
N PRO A 66 -6.95 -11.16 -1.12
CA PRO A 66 -7.31 -12.54 -1.47
C PRO A 66 -6.11 -13.36 -1.95
N VAL A 67 -4.91 -13.16 -1.39
CA VAL A 67 -3.79 -14.08 -1.62
C VAL A 67 -3.52 -15.01 -0.43
N PRO A 68 -4.45 -15.91 -0.02
CA PRO A 68 -4.11 -17.04 0.82
C PRO A 68 -3.24 -18.11 0.11
N ILE A 69 -3.01 -17.99 -1.21
CA ILE A 69 -2.59 -19.14 -2.04
C ILE A 69 -1.25 -18.94 -2.78
N ARG A 70 -0.71 -17.73 -2.93
CA ARG A 70 0.60 -17.50 -3.59
C ARG A 70 1.61 -16.88 -2.65
N ASP A 71 2.84 -17.40 -2.69
CA ASP A 71 4.04 -16.81 -2.05
C ASP A 71 4.10 -15.28 -2.26
N PRO A 72 3.72 -14.46 -1.26
CA PRO A 72 3.35 -13.08 -1.53
C PRO A 72 4.55 -12.13 -1.57
N ILE A 73 5.80 -12.61 -1.54
CA ILE A 73 6.96 -11.73 -1.29
C ILE A 73 7.97 -11.71 -2.44
N LYS A 74 8.09 -12.78 -3.25
CA LYS A 74 9.05 -12.81 -4.37
C LYS A 74 8.65 -11.96 -5.59
N PRO A 75 7.38 -11.88 -6.01
CA PRO A 75 6.96 -10.99 -7.10
C PRO A 75 6.46 -9.62 -6.64
N PHE A 76 6.42 -9.36 -5.33
CA PHE A 76 5.56 -8.30 -4.78
C PHE A 76 6.18 -6.92 -4.82
N LEU A 77 7.47 -6.78 -4.54
CA LEU A 77 8.08 -5.45 -4.42
C LEU A 77 8.03 -4.66 -5.74
N LYS A 78 8.31 -5.31 -6.88
CA LYS A 78 8.24 -4.64 -8.19
C LYS A 78 6.82 -4.16 -8.50
N SER A 79 5.82 -4.99 -8.26
CA SER A 79 4.42 -4.65 -8.47
C SER A 79 3.95 -3.55 -7.50
N ALA A 80 4.37 -3.61 -6.24
CA ALA A 80 4.05 -2.61 -5.22
C ALA A 80 4.66 -1.24 -5.56
N ILE A 81 5.91 -1.19 -6.04
CA ILE A 81 6.55 0.05 -6.51
C ILE A 81 5.80 0.62 -7.72
N ILE A 82 5.48 -0.20 -8.72
CA ILE A 82 4.72 0.25 -9.89
C ILE A 82 3.36 0.80 -9.46
N TRP A 83 2.66 0.08 -8.58
CA TRP A 83 1.37 0.49 -8.05
C TRP A 83 1.48 1.84 -7.31
N PHE A 84 2.46 1.98 -6.41
CA PHE A 84 2.72 3.23 -5.71
C PHE A 84 3.00 4.40 -6.66
N VAL A 85 3.81 4.19 -7.69
CA VAL A 85 4.11 5.24 -8.69
C VAL A 85 2.85 5.65 -9.43
N VAL A 86 2.06 4.70 -9.92
CA VAL A 86 0.81 4.97 -10.65
C VAL A 86 -0.17 5.74 -9.77
N ILE A 87 -0.38 5.29 -8.52
CA ILE A 87 -1.30 5.97 -7.60
C ILE A 87 -0.78 7.35 -7.21
N SER A 88 0.52 7.50 -7.01
CA SER A 88 1.12 8.79 -6.65
C SER A 88 0.88 9.84 -7.73
N ILE A 89 1.02 9.45 -9.01
CA ILE A 89 0.69 10.31 -10.14
C ILE A 89 -0.78 10.72 -10.08
N ILE A 90 -1.69 9.76 -9.86
CA ILE A 90 -3.13 10.05 -9.75
C ILE A 90 -3.40 11.03 -8.61
N TYR A 91 -2.83 10.82 -7.42
CA TYR A 91 -3.05 11.71 -6.27
C TYR A 91 -2.49 13.11 -6.49
N ILE A 92 -1.33 13.24 -7.14
CA ILE A 92 -0.77 14.55 -7.52
C ILE A 92 -1.69 15.25 -8.52
N VAL A 93 -2.16 14.55 -9.55
CA VAL A 93 -3.09 15.09 -10.55
C VAL A 93 -4.39 15.54 -9.90
N LEU A 94 -4.90 14.83 -8.90
CA LEU A 94 -6.11 15.20 -8.18
C LEU A 94 -5.91 16.36 -7.18
N GLY A 95 -4.67 16.71 -6.83
CA GLY A 95 -4.37 17.60 -5.69
C GLY A 95 -4.59 16.92 -4.32
N ALA A 96 -4.72 15.59 -4.30
CA ALA A 96 -4.97 14.77 -3.11
C ALA A 96 -3.66 14.42 -2.36
N PHE A 97 -2.77 15.39 -2.15
CA PHE A 97 -1.42 15.15 -1.63
C PHE A 97 -1.40 14.45 -0.28
N ILE A 98 -2.40 14.68 0.57
CA ILE A 98 -2.48 14.04 1.89
C ILE A 98 -2.57 12.50 1.79
N ALA A 99 -3.16 11.97 0.72
CA ALA A 99 -3.26 10.53 0.50
C ALA A 99 -1.90 9.90 0.12
N LEU A 100 -0.90 10.70 -0.27
CA LEU A 100 0.47 10.22 -0.50
C LEU A 100 1.19 9.82 0.80
N ILE A 101 0.79 10.40 1.94
CA ILE A 101 1.39 10.10 3.25
C ILE A 101 1.21 8.60 3.58
N PRO A 102 -0.02 8.07 3.69
CA PRO A 102 -0.23 6.65 3.92
C PRO A 102 0.31 5.78 2.78
N GLY A 103 0.27 6.25 1.53
CA GLY A 103 0.88 5.53 0.39
C GLY A 103 2.40 5.33 0.56
N THR A 104 3.09 6.36 1.04
CA THR A 104 4.55 6.32 1.26
C THR A 104 4.87 5.44 2.47
N ILE A 105 4.09 5.54 3.54
CA ILE A 105 4.20 4.66 4.72
C ILE A 105 3.99 3.19 4.32
N GLN A 106 3.03 2.91 3.43
CA GLN A 106 2.83 1.56 2.90
C GLN A 106 4.06 1.07 2.15
N LEU A 107 4.60 1.87 1.21
CA LEU A 107 5.79 1.49 0.43
C LEU A 107 7.02 1.23 1.33
N LEU A 108 7.23 2.06 2.36
CA LEU A 108 8.30 1.85 3.34
C LEU A 108 8.11 0.53 4.10
N GLY A 109 6.86 0.19 4.45
CA GLY A 109 6.52 -1.11 4.98
C GLY A 109 6.88 -2.22 4.01
N ASP A 110 6.43 -2.15 2.75
CA ASP A 110 6.70 -3.16 1.72
C ASP A 110 8.21 -3.41 1.55
N LEU A 111 9.02 -2.35 1.53
CA LEU A 111 10.48 -2.41 1.47
C LEU A 111 11.06 -3.08 2.73
N TRP A 112 10.57 -2.73 3.92
CA TRP A 112 11.02 -3.33 5.17
C TRP A 112 10.68 -4.82 5.25
N PHE A 113 9.47 -5.21 4.86
CA PHE A 113 9.07 -6.63 4.81
C PHE A 113 9.91 -7.40 3.77
N HIS A 114 10.21 -6.80 2.61
CA HIS A 114 11.12 -7.41 1.65
C HIS A 114 12.53 -7.64 2.22
N TRP A 115 13.14 -6.59 2.78
CA TRP A 115 14.45 -6.67 3.43
C TRP A 115 14.49 -7.69 4.56
N LYS A 116 13.46 -7.69 5.42
CA LYS A 116 13.36 -8.62 6.55
C LYS A 116 13.27 -10.06 6.07
N LEU A 117 12.54 -10.33 4.99
CA LEU A 117 12.50 -11.67 4.39
C LEU A 117 13.87 -12.07 3.83
N ASN A 118 14.55 -11.21 3.07
CA ASN A 118 15.87 -11.51 2.51
C ASN A 118 16.87 -11.87 3.62
N LYS A 119 16.86 -11.08 4.72
CA LYS A 119 17.68 -11.35 5.92
C LYS A 119 17.35 -12.68 6.60
N LEU A 120 16.06 -13.05 6.70
CA LEU A 120 15.63 -14.32 7.29
C LEU A 120 15.94 -15.53 6.41
N THR A 121 15.95 -15.35 5.09
CA THR A 121 16.15 -16.43 4.11
C THR A 121 17.60 -16.58 3.65
N GLY A 122 18.52 -15.76 4.17
CA GLY A 122 19.95 -15.82 3.85
C GLY A 122 20.26 -15.46 2.39
N LYS A 123 19.34 -14.80 1.69
CA LYS A 123 19.59 -14.24 0.36
C LYS A 123 20.17 -12.84 0.54
N SER A 124 21.47 -12.70 0.30
CA SER A 124 22.07 -11.41 -0.02
C SER A 124 21.66 -11.05 -1.45
N ASP A 125 21.08 -9.87 -1.64
CA ASP A 125 20.81 -9.30 -2.96
C ASP A 125 22.10 -9.14 -3.78
#